data_AF-A0A6N9SI31-F1
#
_entry.id   AF-A0A6N9SI31-F1
#
_cell.length_a   1.000
_cell.length_b   1.000
_cell.length_c   1.000
_cell.angle_alpha   90.00
_cell.angle_beta   90.00
_cell.angle_gamma   90.00
#
_symmetry.space_group_name_H-M   'P 1'
#
loop_
_entity.id
_entity.type
_entity.pdbx_description
1 polymer ?
#
loop_
_entity_poly.entity_id
_entity_poly.type
_entity_poly.pdbx_seq_one_letter_code
_entity_poly.pdbx_strand_id
1 'polypeptide(L)' 'VTTAYRNVLIEDDQGTHFRLVIRNAEGQLRWRCWNFEPDAGKQLNSYLASEGILRQ' A
#
# COMPACT_ATOMS: atom_id res chain seq x y z
N VAL A 1 4.26 0.83 7.91
CA VAL A 1 4.41 0.78 6.43
C VAL A 1 4.22 2.16 5.81
N THR A 2 3.07 2.80 5.95
CA THR A 2 2.82 4.17 5.44
C THR A 2 3.77 5.24 5.98
N THR A 3 4.32 5.03 7.18
CA THR A 3 5.37 5.86 7.79
C THR A 3 6.76 5.66 7.19
N ALA A 4 7.01 4.52 6.54
CA ALA A 4 8.30 4.20 5.93
C ALA A 4 8.31 4.49 4.42
N TYR A 5 7.16 4.37 3.75
CA TYR A 5 7.04 4.53 2.31
C TYR A 5 6.13 5.71 1.95
N ARG A 6 6.58 6.59 1.05
CA ARG A 6 5.83 7.79 0.64
C ARG A 6 4.69 7.47 -0.30
N ASN A 7 4.76 6.34 -0.98
CA ASN A 7 3.82 5.93 -2.00
C ASN A 7 2.82 4.87 -1.54
N VAL A 8 2.84 4.53 -0.24
CA VAL A 8 1.83 3.68 0.41
C VAL A 8 0.86 4.56 1.18
N LEU A 9 -0.43 4.39 0.91
CA LEU A 9 -1.53 5.18 1.43
C LEU A 9 -2.58 4.27 2.08
N ILE A 10 -3.37 4.84 3.00
CA ILE A 10 -4.60 4.24 3.50
C ILE A 10 -5.77 4.93 2.81
N GLU A 11 -6.68 4.16 2.23
CA GLU A 11 -7.94 4.61 1.65
C GLU A 11 -9.10 3.82 2.27
N ASP A 12 -10.33 4.33 2.14
CA ASP A 12 -11.56 3.67 2.63
C ASP A 12 -11.46 3.19 4.09
N ASP A 13 -10.92 4.05 4.98
CA ASP A 13 -10.70 3.72 6.38
C ASP A 13 -12.03 3.68 7.17
N GLN A 14 -12.38 2.49 7.64
CA GLN A 14 -13.54 2.19 8.48
C GLN A 14 -13.10 1.68 9.87
N GLY A 15 -11.94 2.13 10.34
CA GLY A 15 -11.35 1.75 11.63
C GLY A 15 -10.53 0.46 11.52
N THR A 16 -11.18 -0.69 11.65
CA THR A 16 -10.49 -1.99 11.55
C THR A 16 -10.40 -2.52 10.13
N HIS A 17 -11.22 -1.98 9.22
CA HIS A 17 -11.23 -2.33 7.81
C HIS A 17 -10.76 -1.13 7.02
N PHE A 18 -9.67 -1.27 6.29
CA PHE A 18 -9.10 -0.21 5.48
C PHE A 18 -8.41 -0.81 4.26
N ARG A 19 -8.22 0.00 3.22
CA ARG A 19 -7.46 -0.40 2.04
C ARG A 19 -6.06 0.16 2.09
N LEU A 20 -5.08 -0.70 1.86
CA LEU A 20 -3.73 -0.26 1.55
C LEU A 20 -3.62 -0.04 0.05
N VAL A 21 -3.00 1.07 -0.32
CA VAL A 21 -2.88 1.51 -1.70
C VAL A 21 -1.43 1.86 -2.00
N ILE A 22 -0.91 1.35 -3.12
CA ILE A 22 0.38 1.75 -3.68
C ILE A 22 0.14 2.54 -4.96
N ARG A 23 0.73 3.73 -5.04
CA ARG A 23 0.75 4.57 -6.24
C ARG A 23 2.18 4.73 -6.76
N ASN A 24 2.35 4.99 -8.05
CA ASN A 24 3.67 5.41 -8.56
C ASN A 24 3.91 6.91 -8.32
N ALA A 25 5.06 7.42 -8.77
CA ALA A 25 5.42 8.83 -8.61
C ALA A 25 4.44 9.78 -9.32
N GLU A 26 3.79 9.30 -10.38
CA GLU A 26 2.77 10.00 -11.17
C GLU A 26 1.36 9.89 -10.55
N GLY A 27 1.20 9.22 -9.41
CA GLY A 27 -0.08 9.07 -8.69
C GLY A 27 -1.01 7.98 -9.25
N GLN A 28 -0.57 7.22 -10.24
CA GLN A 28 -1.32 6.11 -10.82
C GLN A 28 -1.40 4.94 -9.86
N LEU A 29 -2.55 4.27 -9.82
CA LEU A 29 -2.78 3.12 -8.96
C LEU A 29 -1.97 1.91 -9.46
N ARG A 30 -1.13 1.34 -8.59
CA ARG A 30 -0.34 0.14 -8.90
C ARG A 30 -0.89 -1.09 -8.19
N TRP A 31 -1.37 -0.89 -6.97
CA TRP A 31 -1.98 -1.96 -6.17
C TRP A 31 -2.94 -1.39 -5.13
N ARG A 32 -4.01 -2.14 -4.84
CA ARG A 32 -4.98 -1.85 -3.78
C ARG A 32 -5.59 -3.15 -3.26
N CYS A 33 -5.65 -3.28 -1.94
CA CYS A 33 -6.20 -4.47 -1.30
C CYS A 33 -6.73 -4.10 0.10
N TRP A 34 -7.76 -4.80 0.57
CA TRP A 34 -8.21 -4.68 1.96
C TRP A 34 -7.20 -5.31 2.92
N ASN A 35 -7.08 -4.74 4.13
CA ASN A 35 -6.17 -5.25 5.16
C ASN A 35 -6.48 -6.67 5.65
N PHE A 36 -7.70 -7.17 5.42
CA PHE A 36 -8.16 -8.51 5.82
C PHE A 36 -8.19 -9.52 4.67
N GLU A 37 -7.87 -9.12 3.44
CA GLU A 37 -7.81 -10.06 2.33
C GLU A 37 -6.69 -11.09 2.53
N PRO A 38 -6.92 -12.36 2.16
CA PRO A 38 -5.88 -13.37 2.22
C PRO A 38 -4.69 -12.94 1.36
N ASP A 39 -3.48 -13.24 1.84
CA ASP A 39 -2.21 -12.89 1.17
C ASP A 39 -1.94 -11.38 0.97
N ALA A 40 -2.75 -10.47 1.51
CA ALA A 40 -2.54 -9.02 1.35
C ALA A 40 -1.12 -8.58 1.74
N GLY A 41 -0.57 -9.14 2.83
CA GLY A 41 0.81 -8.89 3.26
C GLY A 41 1.87 -9.42 2.29
N LYS A 42 1.65 -10.59 1.68
CA LYS A 42 2.57 -11.17 0.69
C LYS A 42 2.60 -10.32 -0.58
N GLN A 43 1.43 -9.96 -1.09
CA GLN A 43 1.32 -9.09 -2.26
C GLN A 43 1.95 -7.72 -1.99
N LEU A 44 1.61 -7.10 -0.85
CA LEU A 44 2.19 -5.83 -0.43
C LEU A 44 3.72 -5.87 -0.44
N ASN A 45 4.33 -6.89 0.17
CA ASN A 45 5.79 -7.03 0.21
C ASN A 45 6.40 -7.15 -1.19
N SER A 46 5.75 -7.87 -2.12
CA SER A 46 6.22 -7.94 -3.51
C SER A 46 6.22 -6.57 -4.18
N TYR A 47 5.16 -5.78 -4.02
CA TYR A 47 5.11 -4.42 -4.59
C TYR A 47 6.05 -3.43 -3.89
N LEU A 48 6.26 -3.54 -2.58
CA LEU A 48 7.24 -2.72 -1.87
C LEU A 48 8.67 -3.03 -2.32
N ALA A 49 8.98 -4.29 -2.60
CA ALA A 49 10.30 -4.69 -3.09
C ALA A 49 10.57 -4.16 -4.51
N SER A 50 9.57 -4.10 -5.37
CA SER A 50 9.73 -3.63 -6.76
C SER A 50 9.55 -2.12 -6.94
N GLU A 51 8.66 -1.49 -6.17
CA GLU A 51 8.17 -0.13 -6.42
C GLU A 51 8.06 0.72 -5.13
N GLY A 52 8.53 0.23 -3.99
CA GLY A 52 8.48 0.98 -2.74
C GLY A 52 9.37 2.22 -2.80
N ILE A 53 8.78 3.39 -2.54
CA ILE A 53 9.54 4.64 -2.45
C ILE A 53 9.65 5.02 -0.97
N LEU A 54 10.85 4.96 -0.41
CA LEU A 54 11.08 5.31 0.99
C LEU A 54 10.83 6.79 1.25
N ARG A 55 10.32 7.11 2.44
CA ARG A 55 10.33 8.48 2.98
C ARG A 55 11.76 8.80 3.39
N GLN A 56 12.25 9.97 2.98
CA GLN A 56 13.50 10.55 3.48
C GLN A 56 13.29 11.16 4.86
#